data_AF-A0A1D9Q2Q0-F1
#
_entry.id   AF-A0A1D9Q2Q0-F1
#
_cell.length_a   1.000
_cell.length_b   1.000
_cell.length_c   1.000
_cell.angle_alpha   90.00
_cell.angle_beta   90.00
_cell.angle_gamma   90.00
#
_symmetry.space_group_name_H-M   'P 1'
#
loop_
_entity.id
_entity.type
_entity.pdbx_description
1 polymer ?
#
loop_
_entity_poly.entity_id
_entity_poly.type
_entity_poly.pdbx_seq_one_letter_code
_entity_poly.pdbx_strand_id
1 'polypeptide(L)'
;MFLPFAVQKLRAVEGSTKKIHLPRVEIAVQLPLVWPLTEQVTSHRPPITRSSFKMFSRRIAAARPLRTSLIPRQATLIPQRCASQSAASSGPAYPAYPQLTDIEDPGMNGGYINPPRVKRQFRDPHADWWDKQERRNYGEPVHEDNDILGMFSPEEYTHQKPGTAALQLGVFVLSVFGLCTVVGMMYPDKQSVPREFEGGLERELGGPTAVRARAAGDPL
;
A
#
# COMPACT_ATOMS: atom_id res chain seq x y z
N MET A 1 -31.29 38.94 22.91
CA MET A 1 -30.19 39.62 23.63
C MET A 1 -28.89 38.89 23.31
N PHE A 2 -28.20 39.40 22.28
CA PHE A 2 -26.76 39.36 21.97
C PHE A 2 -25.97 38.02 21.81
N LEU A 3 -25.84 37.58 20.55
CA LEU A 3 -24.49 37.46 19.92
C LEU A 3 -23.88 38.88 19.85
N PRO A 4 -22.55 39.14 19.95
CA PRO A 4 -21.45 38.37 19.34
C PRO A 4 -20.06 38.40 20.07
N PHE A 5 -19.41 37.25 20.26
CA PHE A 5 -17.98 37.19 20.68
C PHE A 5 -16.97 37.23 19.50
N ALA A 6 -17.45 37.38 18.26
CA ALA A 6 -16.64 37.22 17.05
C ALA A 6 -16.04 38.52 16.48
N VAL A 7 -16.12 39.65 17.19
CA VAL A 7 -15.72 40.97 16.64
C VAL A 7 -14.39 41.49 17.22
N GLN A 8 -13.79 40.83 18.21
CA GLN A 8 -12.68 41.42 18.97
C GLN A 8 -11.27 41.07 18.46
N LYS A 9 -11.14 40.29 17.39
CA LYS A 9 -9.83 39.88 16.83
C LYS A 9 -9.45 40.58 15.51
N LEU A 10 -10.13 41.68 15.16
CA LEU A 10 -9.88 42.45 13.92
C LEU A 10 -9.39 43.89 14.16
N ARG A 11 -8.97 44.26 15.38
CA ARG A 11 -8.53 45.64 15.70
C ARG A 11 -7.13 45.76 16.31
N ALA A 12 -6.24 44.84 15.97
CA ALA A 12 -4.87 44.86 16.49
C ALA A 12 -3.81 44.54 15.43
N VAL A 13 -3.97 45.05 14.19
CA VAL A 13 -2.89 45.11 13.20
C VAL A 13 -3.10 46.34 12.31
N GLU A 14 -3.04 47.53 12.90
CA GLU A 14 -3.08 48.78 12.14
C GLU A 14 -1.92 49.65 12.64
N GLY A 15 -0.78 49.57 11.96
CA GLY A 15 0.41 50.34 12.33
C GLY A 15 1.75 49.70 11.97
N SER A 16 1.97 49.29 10.72
CA SER A 16 3.35 49.12 10.22
C SER A 16 3.39 49.18 8.69
N THR A 17 3.32 50.39 8.14
CA THR A 17 3.58 50.65 6.73
C THR A 17 5.08 50.55 6.44
N LYS A 18 5.58 49.33 6.23
CA LYS A 18 6.87 49.13 5.55
C LYS A 18 6.61 49.12 4.03
N LYS A 19 7.16 50.10 3.32
CA LYS A 19 7.20 50.12 1.84
C LYS A 19 7.95 48.86 1.37
N ILE A 20 7.22 47.90 0.83
CA ILE A 20 7.77 46.73 0.15
C ILE A 20 8.04 47.15 -1.30
N HIS A 21 9.31 47.20 -1.67
CA HIS A 21 9.76 47.39 -3.04
C HIS A 21 9.55 46.07 -3.80
N LEU A 22 8.50 45.98 -4.61
CA LEU A 22 8.25 44.85 -5.49
C LEU A 22 9.15 44.97 -6.74
N PRO A 23 9.93 43.96 -7.11
CA PRO A 23 10.62 43.95 -8.39
C PRO A 23 9.60 43.77 -9.53
N ARG A 24 9.66 44.68 -10.50
CA ARG A 24 8.93 44.66 -11.76
C ARG A 24 9.42 43.47 -12.59
N VAL A 25 8.62 42.39 -12.64
CA VAL A 25 8.85 41.27 -13.56
C VAL A 25 8.32 41.67 -14.93
N GLU A 26 9.20 42.13 -15.81
CA GLU A 26 8.90 42.28 -17.23
C GLU A 26 8.92 40.90 -17.90
N ILE A 27 7.76 40.45 -18.34
CA ILE A 27 7.59 39.23 -19.13
C ILE A 27 7.93 39.59 -20.58
N ALA A 28 9.18 39.38 -20.98
CA ALA A 28 9.60 39.43 -22.37
C ALA A 28 9.12 38.15 -23.08
N VAL A 29 8.10 38.28 -23.92
CA VAL A 29 7.66 37.22 -24.84
C VAL A 29 8.63 37.18 -26.02
N GLN A 30 9.65 36.32 -25.94
CA GLN A 30 10.59 36.08 -27.03
C GLN A 30 10.07 34.93 -27.89
N LEU A 31 9.50 35.26 -29.07
CA LEU A 31 9.17 34.30 -30.13
C LEU A 31 10.46 33.93 -30.91
N PRO A 32 10.83 32.64 -31.06
CA PRO A 32 11.80 32.25 -32.07
C PRO A 32 11.13 31.98 -33.41
N LEU A 33 11.24 33.01 -34.25
CA LEU A 33 11.51 33.01 -35.68
C LEU A 33 11.94 31.65 -36.30
N VAL A 34 11.13 31.19 -37.27
CA VAL A 34 11.48 30.56 -38.57
C VAL A 34 12.83 29.82 -38.66
N TRP A 35 12.77 28.49 -38.79
CA TRP A 35 13.88 27.65 -39.25
C TRP A 35 13.75 27.36 -40.76
N PRO A 36 14.80 27.49 -41.58
CA PRO A 36 14.73 27.23 -43.00
C PRO A 36 14.89 25.75 -43.36
N LEU A 37 14.17 25.38 -44.41
CA LEU A 37 14.26 24.17 -45.22
C LEU A 37 15.64 24.10 -45.91
N THR A 38 16.34 22.96 -45.86
CA THR A 38 16.94 22.24 -47.02
C THR A 38 17.88 21.09 -46.63
N GLU A 39 18.01 20.14 -47.58
CA GLU A 39 18.86 18.92 -47.65
C GLU A 39 18.26 17.64 -47.02
N GLN A 40 17.59 16.74 -47.75
CA GLN A 40 17.95 15.86 -48.90
C GLN A 40 18.99 14.77 -48.58
N VAL A 41 18.66 13.54 -49.02
CA VAL A 41 19.53 12.34 -49.20
C VAL A 41 19.83 11.57 -47.89
N THR A 42 19.59 10.27 -47.69
CA THR A 42 19.34 9.07 -48.53
C THR A 42 18.40 8.10 -47.81
N SER A 43 17.42 7.55 -48.54
CA SER A 43 16.58 6.42 -48.10
C SER A 43 17.27 5.09 -48.42
N HIS A 44 17.75 4.37 -47.41
CA HIS A 44 18.02 2.92 -47.51
C HIS A 44 16.86 2.16 -46.85
N ARG A 45 15.88 1.73 -47.66
CA ARG A 45 14.87 0.76 -47.24
C ARG A 45 15.39 -0.66 -47.52
N PRO A 46 15.45 -1.57 -46.53
CA PRO A 46 15.66 -2.98 -46.81
C PRO A 46 14.37 -3.61 -47.41
N PRO A 47 14.50 -4.65 -48.25
CA PRO A 47 13.37 -5.29 -48.91
C PRO A 47 12.46 -6.01 -47.91
N ILE A 48 11.15 -5.80 -48.08
CA ILE A 48 10.08 -6.47 -47.36
C ILE A 48 10.08 -7.95 -47.77
N THR A 49 10.61 -8.82 -46.90
CA THR A 49 10.44 -10.26 -47.04
C THR A 49 9.03 -10.63 -46.59
N ARG A 50 8.30 -11.25 -47.51
CA ARG A 50 6.91 -11.69 -47.37
C ARG A 50 6.86 -12.78 -46.28
N SER A 51 6.52 -12.38 -45.06
CA SER A 51 6.35 -13.30 -43.93
C SER A 51 5.23 -14.29 -44.26
N SER A 52 5.63 -15.55 -44.42
CA SER A 52 4.73 -16.69 -44.59
C SER A 52 3.83 -16.79 -43.35
N PHE A 53 2.51 -16.69 -43.56
CA PHE A 53 1.51 -16.96 -42.53
C PHE A 53 1.65 -18.41 -42.05
N LYS A 54 2.36 -18.62 -40.93
CA LYS A 54 2.28 -19.86 -40.17
C LYS A 54 0.86 -19.99 -39.64
N MET A 55 0.10 -20.92 -40.21
CA MET A 55 -1.19 -21.35 -39.67
C MET A 55 -0.98 -21.80 -38.21
N PHE A 56 -1.64 -21.11 -37.27
CA PHE A 56 -1.65 -21.52 -35.87
C PHE A 56 -2.38 -22.87 -35.76
N SER A 57 -1.61 -23.90 -35.39
CA SER A 57 -2.12 -25.24 -35.09
C SER A 57 -3.13 -25.17 -33.95
N ARG A 58 -4.40 -25.49 -34.24
CA ARG A 58 -5.47 -25.65 -33.26
C ARG A 58 -5.13 -26.83 -32.34
N ARG A 59 -4.57 -26.54 -31.16
CA ARG A 59 -4.52 -27.50 -30.06
C ARG A 59 -5.86 -27.50 -29.37
N ILE A 60 -6.64 -28.55 -29.61
CA ILE A 60 -7.88 -28.86 -28.89
C ILE A 60 -7.48 -29.14 -27.42
N ALA A 61 -7.92 -28.27 -26.51
CA ALA A 61 -7.76 -28.48 -25.08
C ALA A 61 -8.80 -29.53 -24.63
N ALA A 62 -8.35 -30.76 -24.36
CA ALA A 62 -9.17 -31.75 -23.69
C ALA A 62 -9.38 -31.33 -22.23
N ALA A 63 -10.63 -31.02 -21.86
CA ALA A 63 -11.01 -30.71 -20.49
C ALA A 63 -10.83 -31.97 -19.62
N ARG A 64 -9.88 -31.95 -18.69
CA ARG A 64 -9.75 -32.96 -17.65
C ARG A 64 -10.78 -32.66 -16.54
N PRO A 65 -11.67 -33.60 -16.17
CA PRO A 65 -12.59 -33.37 -15.05
C PRO A 65 -11.79 -33.25 -13.75
N LEU A 66 -11.99 -32.15 -13.03
CA LEU A 66 -11.49 -31.96 -11.68
C LEU A 66 -12.15 -33.00 -10.76
N ARG A 67 -11.41 -34.04 -10.38
CA ARG A 67 -11.80 -34.92 -9.28
C ARG A 67 -11.69 -34.10 -8.00
N THR A 68 -12.84 -33.73 -7.43
CA THR A 68 -12.92 -33.23 -6.06
C THR A 68 -12.56 -34.38 -5.12
N SER A 69 -11.30 -34.44 -4.69
CA SER A 69 -10.90 -35.33 -3.61
C SER A 69 -11.13 -34.59 -2.29
N LEU A 70 -12.16 -34.98 -1.55
CA LEU A 70 -12.32 -34.62 -0.15
C LEU A 70 -11.19 -35.28 0.64
N ILE A 71 -10.10 -34.55 0.87
CA ILE A 71 -9.05 -34.96 1.80
C ILE A 71 -9.62 -34.74 3.21
N PRO A 72 -9.87 -35.78 4.01
CA PRO A 72 -10.25 -35.57 5.41
C PRO A 72 -9.09 -34.87 6.12
N ARG A 73 -9.32 -33.64 6.58
CA ARG A 73 -8.39 -32.96 7.47
C ARG A 73 -8.37 -33.71 8.79
N GLN A 74 -7.41 -34.61 8.96
CA GLN A 74 -7.06 -35.08 10.29
C GLN A 74 -6.48 -33.87 11.04
N ALA A 75 -7.26 -33.34 11.99
CA ALA A 75 -6.77 -32.36 12.94
C ALA A 75 -5.70 -33.04 13.79
N THR A 76 -4.43 -32.80 13.48
CA THR A 76 -3.34 -33.14 14.38
C THR A 76 -3.48 -32.24 15.60
N LEU A 77 -3.98 -32.80 16.70
CA LEU A 77 -3.90 -32.17 18.02
C LEU A 77 -2.42 -32.05 18.37
N ILE A 78 -1.84 -30.89 18.11
CA ILE A 78 -0.50 -30.53 18.59
C ILE A 78 -0.62 -30.42 20.11
N PRO A 79 0.03 -31.27 20.91
CA PRO A 79 0.07 -31.07 22.35
C PRO A 79 0.84 -29.77 22.61
N GLN A 80 0.11 -28.71 22.99
CA GLN A 80 0.74 -27.54 23.61
C GLN A 80 1.37 -28.01 24.91
N ARG A 81 2.67 -28.28 24.89
CA ARG A 81 3.45 -28.36 26.13
C ARG A 81 3.48 -26.94 26.70
N CYS A 82 2.59 -26.66 27.65
CA CYS A 82 2.78 -25.54 28.55
C CYS A 82 4.10 -25.78 29.27
N ALA A 83 5.13 -25.01 28.92
CA ALA A 83 6.32 -24.90 29.75
C ALA A 83 5.88 -24.18 31.03
N SER A 84 5.45 -24.95 32.03
CA SER A 84 5.46 -24.45 33.40
C SER A 84 6.89 -24.03 33.69
N GLN A 85 7.10 -22.74 33.90
CA GLN A 85 8.36 -22.21 34.40
C GLN A 85 8.53 -22.70 35.85
N SER A 86 8.91 -23.96 36.00
CA SER A 86 9.53 -24.43 37.22
C SER A 86 10.89 -23.75 37.23
N ALA A 87 11.10 -22.83 38.17
CA ALA A 87 12.40 -22.23 38.44
C ALA A 87 13.37 -23.34 38.89
N ALA A 88 13.97 -24.04 37.92
CA ALA A 88 15.01 -25.02 38.14
C ALA A 88 16.35 -24.29 38.23
N SER A 89 16.66 -23.76 39.41
CA SER A 89 17.99 -23.28 39.76
C SER A 89 18.89 -24.47 40.11
N SER A 90 19.48 -25.13 39.12
CA SER A 90 20.59 -26.08 39.36
C SER A 90 21.40 -26.38 38.09
N GLY A 91 21.77 -25.35 37.34
CA GLY A 91 22.90 -25.41 36.40
C GLY A 91 24.13 -24.78 37.03
N PRO A 92 25.36 -25.02 36.53
CA PRO A 92 26.53 -24.26 36.96
C PRO A 92 26.18 -22.77 36.86
N ALA A 93 26.31 -22.06 37.97
CA ALA A 93 25.99 -20.64 38.06
C ALA A 93 26.86 -19.91 37.04
N TYR A 94 26.26 -19.56 35.90
CA TYR A 94 26.84 -18.54 35.05
C TYR A 94 27.11 -17.33 35.95
N PRO A 95 28.29 -16.70 35.85
CA PRO A 95 28.54 -15.49 36.62
C PRO A 95 27.36 -14.54 36.35
N ALA A 96 26.74 -14.06 37.43
CA ALA A 96 25.64 -13.12 37.30
C ALA A 96 26.10 -11.98 36.40
N TYR A 97 25.33 -11.72 35.33
CA TYR A 97 25.64 -10.60 34.45
C TYR A 97 25.73 -9.33 35.30
N PRO A 98 26.73 -8.47 35.06
CA PRO A 98 26.85 -7.20 35.78
C PRO A 98 25.51 -6.46 35.66
N GLN A 99 24.88 -6.18 36.81
CA GLN A 99 23.71 -5.34 36.86
C GLN A 99 24.19 -3.92 36.62
N LEU A 100 24.03 -3.44 35.38
CA LEU A 100 24.32 -2.06 35.05
C LEU A 100 23.22 -1.19 35.68
N THR A 101 23.66 -0.10 36.29
CA THR A 101 22.77 0.91 36.86
C THR A 101 22.14 1.71 35.71
N ASP A 102 20.95 2.29 35.91
CA ASP A 102 20.21 3.03 34.86
C ASP A 102 21.02 4.19 34.23
N ILE A 103 22.04 4.67 34.95
CA ILE A 103 22.98 5.70 34.49
C ILE A 103 24.01 5.11 33.50
N GLU A 104 24.52 3.91 33.79
CA GLU A 104 25.51 3.21 33.00
C GLU A 104 24.91 2.53 31.77
N ASP A 105 23.65 2.10 31.84
CA ASP A 105 22.91 1.48 30.74
C ASP A 105 21.48 2.02 30.60
N PRO A 106 21.32 3.25 30.07
CA PRO A 106 20.00 3.83 29.83
C PRO A 106 19.13 3.02 28.84
N GLY A 107 19.75 2.16 28.03
CA GLY A 107 19.07 1.32 27.04
C GLY A 107 18.66 -0.05 27.57
N MET A 108 19.06 -0.42 28.78
CA MET A 108 18.90 -1.78 29.33
C MET A 108 19.39 -2.86 28.36
N ASN A 109 20.46 -2.58 27.62
CA ASN A 109 20.99 -3.47 26.59
C ASN A 109 22.16 -4.35 27.07
N GLY A 110 22.46 -4.31 28.37
CA GLY A 110 23.53 -5.10 28.99
C GLY A 110 24.94 -4.58 28.65
N GLY A 111 25.08 -3.30 28.32
CA GLY A 111 26.36 -2.69 27.93
C GLY A 111 26.81 -3.11 26.52
N TYR A 112 25.88 -3.56 25.69
CA TYR A 112 26.14 -3.92 24.31
C TYR A 112 26.47 -2.67 23.48
N ILE A 113 27.52 -2.76 22.65
CA ILE A 113 27.91 -1.65 21.76
C ILE A 113 26.86 -1.52 20.68
N ASN A 114 25.97 -0.54 20.84
CA ASN A 114 24.84 -0.36 19.96
C ASN A 114 25.15 0.67 18.86
N PRO A 115 25.39 0.26 17.60
CA PRO A 115 25.61 1.20 16.50
C PRO A 115 24.35 2.04 16.22
N PRO A 116 24.47 3.16 15.48
CA PRO A 116 23.32 3.98 15.13
C PRO A 116 22.20 3.18 14.43
N ARG A 117 20.95 3.50 14.77
CA ARG A 117 19.74 2.87 14.23
C ARG A 117 19.50 3.26 12.76
N VAL A 118 20.29 2.69 11.85
CA VAL A 118 20.22 2.93 10.41
C VAL A 118 19.94 1.62 9.67
N LYS A 119 18.89 1.61 8.86
CA LYS A 119 18.51 0.42 8.09
C LYS A 119 19.57 0.11 7.01
N ARG A 120 19.89 -1.18 6.86
CA ARG A 120 20.92 -1.67 5.92
C ARG A 120 20.62 -1.34 4.46
N GLN A 121 19.36 -1.13 4.11
CA GLN A 121 18.95 -0.72 2.77
C GLN A 121 19.59 0.60 2.30
N PHE A 122 19.94 1.50 3.23
CA PHE A 122 20.53 2.80 2.93
C PHE A 122 22.05 2.76 2.85
N ARG A 123 22.66 1.61 3.18
CA ARG A 123 24.08 1.41 2.93
C ARG A 123 24.34 1.34 1.44
N ASP A 124 25.53 1.77 1.03
CA ASP A 124 25.96 1.78 -0.36
C ASP A 124 25.79 0.38 -0.99
N PRO A 125 24.93 0.22 -2.02
CA PRO A 125 24.72 -1.06 -2.69
C PRO A 125 25.94 -1.51 -3.52
N HIS A 126 26.86 -0.62 -3.86
CA HIS A 126 28.00 -0.89 -4.72
C HIS A 126 29.32 -1.09 -3.95
N ALA A 127 29.31 -0.88 -2.63
CA ALA A 127 30.48 -1.08 -1.80
C ALA A 127 30.88 -2.57 -1.69
N ASP A 128 32.15 -2.79 -1.39
CA ASP A 128 32.74 -4.13 -1.39
C ASP A 128 32.52 -4.89 -0.07
N TRP A 129 31.24 -5.19 0.24
CA TRP A 129 30.85 -5.90 1.47
C TRP A 129 31.31 -7.37 1.49
N TRP A 130 31.68 -7.87 2.68
CA TRP A 130 31.93 -9.30 2.91
C TRP A 130 30.66 -10.15 2.70
N ASP A 131 29.56 -9.75 3.33
CA ASP A 131 28.21 -10.26 3.06
C ASP A 131 27.52 -9.29 2.09
N LYS A 132 27.43 -9.69 0.83
CA LYS A 132 26.81 -8.89 -0.24
C LYS A 132 25.30 -8.76 -0.08
N GLN A 133 24.64 -9.75 0.53
CA GLN A 133 23.18 -9.77 0.65
C GLN A 133 22.71 -8.82 1.76
N GLU A 134 23.36 -8.89 2.92
CA GLU A 134 23.04 -8.04 4.08
C GLU A 134 23.82 -6.72 4.11
N ARG A 135 24.70 -6.49 3.11
CA ARG A 135 25.60 -5.32 3.02
C ARG A 135 26.39 -5.11 4.30
N ARG A 136 27.14 -6.14 4.73
CA ARG A 136 27.86 -6.16 6.02
C ARG A 136 29.26 -6.71 5.93
N ASN A 137 30.14 -6.14 6.74
CA ASN A 137 31.51 -6.62 6.92
C ASN A 137 31.62 -7.60 8.10
N TYR A 138 32.59 -8.51 8.02
CA TYR A 138 32.86 -9.44 9.12
C TYR A 138 33.34 -8.68 10.36
N GLY A 139 32.81 -9.02 11.54
CA GLY A 139 33.21 -8.41 12.81
C GLY A 139 32.66 -6.99 13.07
N GLU A 140 31.83 -6.43 12.18
CA GLU A 140 31.14 -5.17 12.49
C GLU A 140 30.12 -5.36 13.64
N PRO A 141 30.02 -4.42 14.59
CA PRO A 141 28.95 -4.43 15.59
C PRO A 141 27.57 -4.41 14.91
N VAL A 142 26.67 -5.25 15.40
CA VAL A 142 25.31 -5.38 14.89
C VAL A 142 24.38 -4.56 15.78
N HIS A 143 23.37 -3.89 15.22
CA HIS A 143 22.38 -3.20 16.05
C HIS A 143 21.53 -4.22 16.80
N GLU A 144 21.05 -3.90 18.00
CA GLU A 144 20.17 -4.81 18.75
C GLU A 144 18.89 -5.17 17.95
N ASP A 145 18.25 -4.17 17.32
CA ASP A 145 17.08 -4.35 16.45
C ASP A 145 17.47 -4.74 15.00
N ASN A 146 18.50 -5.56 14.82
CA ASN A 146 18.96 -5.92 13.47
C ASN A 146 17.95 -6.77 12.69
N ASP A 147 16.99 -7.40 13.35
CA ASP A 147 15.85 -8.07 12.70
C ASP A 147 14.93 -7.05 11.98
N ILE A 148 14.75 -5.86 12.55
CA ILE A 148 13.97 -4.75 11.98
C ILE A 148 14.83 -3.90 11.03
N LEU A 149 16.11 -3.71 11.33
CA LEU A 149 17.04 -2.95 10.46
C LEU A 149 17.71 -3.78 9.36
N GLY A 150 17.41 -5.09 9.33
CA GLY A 150 17.89 -6.06 8.37
C GLY A 150 17.58 -5.70 6.91
N MET A 151 18.25 -6.34 5.95
CA MET A 151 17.86 -6.22 4.54
C MET A 151 16.50 -6.87 4.27
N PHE A 152 16.20 -7.96 4.99
CA PHE A 152 14.95 -8.71 4.82
C PHE A 152 13.72 -8.11 5.54
N SER A 153 13.86 -6.96 6.19
CA SER A 153 12.72 -6.28 6.80
C SER A 153 12.00 -5.38 5.78
N PRO A 154 10.73 -5.00 6.03
CA PRO A 154 9.94 -4.16 5.11
C PRO A 154 10.67 -2.86 4.72
N GLU A 155 10.86 -2.64 3.42
CA GLU A 155 11.60 -1.50 2.86
C GLU A 155 11.09 -0.15 3.36
N GLU A 156 12.00 0.75 3.71
CA GLU A 156 11.66 2.11 4.12
C GLU A 156 11.66 3.05 2.91
N TYR A 157 10.49 3.54 2.55
CA TYR A 157 10.28 4.38 1.38
C TYR A 157 10.65 5.84 1.66
N THR A 158 11.57 6.42 0.87
CA THR A 158 12.11 7.78 1.11
C THR A 158 11.53 8.88 0.24
N HIS A 159 10.84 8.53 -0.86
CA HIS A 159 10.38 9.53 -1.81
C HIS A 159 9.20 10.37 -1.28
N GLN A 160 8.30 9.77 -0.50
CA GLN A 160 7.15 10.47 0.09
C GLN A 160 7.03 10.16 1.58
N LYS A 161 6.62 11.16 2.38
CA LYS A 161 6.31 10.94 3.80
C LYS A 161 5.06 10.07 3.95
N PRO A 162 5.01 9.15 4.93
CA PRO A 162 3.89 8.22 5.09
C PRO A 162 2.55 8.93 5.31
N GLY A 163 2.53 10.04 6.05
CA GLY A 163 1.31 10.83 6.25
C GLY A 163 0.74 11.43 4.96
N THR A 164 1.61 11.96 4.10
CA THR A 164 1.21 12.50 2.79
C THR A 164 0.76 11.39 1.85
N ALA A 165 1.46 10.26 1.83
CA ALA A 165 1.09 9.10 1.01
C ALA A 165 -0.28 8.54 1.42
N ALA A 166 -0.55 8.42 2.73
CA ALA A 166 -1.83 7.98 3.25
C ALA A 166 -2.96 8.96 2.88
N LEU A 167 -2.71 10.27 2.95
CA LEU A 167 -3.68 11.28 2.52
C LEU A 167 -4.00 11.16 1.03
N GLN A 168 -2.97 11.05 0.18
CA GLN A 168 -3.16 10.92 -1.27
C GLN A 168 -3.95 9.66 -1.62
N LEU A 169 -3.62 8.52 -0.98
CA LEU A 169 -4.37 7.28 -1.16
C LEU A 169 -5.82 7.42 -0.68
N GLY A 170 -6.04 8.04 0.47
CA GLY A 170 -7.38 8.29 1.02
C GLY A 170 -8.23 9.17 0.10
N VAL A 171 -7.66 10.26 -0.42
CA VAL A 171 -8.33 11.15 -1.38
C VAL A 171 -8.63 10.41 -2.68
N PHE A 172 -7.70 9.60 -3.19
CA PHE A 172 -7.94 8.79 -4.38
C PHE A 172 -9.12 7.84 -4.18
N VAL A 173 -9.11 7.03 -3.12
CA VAL A 173 -10.19 6.10 -2.80
C VAL A 173 -11.51 6.84 -2.63
N LEU A 174 -11.54 7.92 -1.84
CA LEU A 174 -12.74 8.70 -1.60
C LEU A 174 -13.27 9.36 -2.88
N SER A 175 -12.40 9.82 -3.77
CA SER A 175 -12.82 10.42 -5.04
C SER A 175 -13.45 9.39 -5.99
N VAL A 176 -12.85 8.20 -6.11
CA VAL A 176 -13.36 7.14 -6.99
C VAL A 176 -14.68 6.61 -6.47
N PHE A 177 -14.74 6.21 -5.19
CA PHE A 177 -15.97 5.68 -4.61
C PHE A 177 -17.03 6.76 -4.44
N GLY A 178 -16.65 7.99 -4.07
CA GLY A 178 -17.56 9.13 -4.00
C GLY A 178 -18.21 9.41 -5.35
N LEU A 179 -17.44 9.41 -6.44
CA LEU A 179 -17.99 9.57 -7.78
C LEU A 179 -18.92 8.41 -8.16
N CYS A 180 -18.51 7.16 -7.92
CA CYS A 180 -19.36 5.99 -8.18
C CYS A 180 -20.68 6.05 -7.41
N THR A 181 -20.65 6.48 -6.14
CA THR A 181 -21.86 6.65 -5.33
C THR A 181 -22.76 7.73 -5.90
N VAL A 182 -22.22 8.91 -6.24
CA VAL A 182 -23.02 9.99 -6.85
C VAL A 182 -23.63 9.55 -8.17
N VAL A 183 -22.86 8.90 -9.04
CA VAL A 183 -23.36 8.37 -10.31
C VAL A 183 -24.45 7.32 -10.06
N GLY A 184 -24.25 6.39 -9.12
CA GLY A 184 -25.22 5.37 -8.78
C GLY A 184 -26.54 5.94 -8.22
N MET A 185 -26.49 7.05 -7.49
CA MET A 185 -27.67 7.74 -6.98
C MET A 185 -28.40 8.55 -8.04
N MET A 186 -27.69 9.07 -9.04
CA MET A 186 -28.25 9.90 -10.11
C MET A 186 -28.72 9.07 -11.32
N TYR A 187 -28.32 7.80 -11.39
CA TYR A 187 -28.70 6.93 -12.49
C TYR A 187 -30.18 6.57 -12.40
N PRO A 188 -30.94 6.63 -13.51
CA PRO A 188 -32.35 6.25 -13.48
C PRO A 188 -32.51 4.76 -13.21
N ASP A 189 -33.61 4.42 -12.55
CA ASP A 189 -33.99 3.03 -12.30
C ASP A 189 -34.18 2.25 -13.61
N LYS A 190 -33.96 0.94 -13.50
CA LYS A 190 -34.09 -0.02 -14.60
C LYS A 190 -35.48 0.09 -15.23
N GLN A 191 -35.52 0.30 -16.55
CA GLN A 191 -36.74 0.36 -17.37
C GLN A 191 -37.38 -1.03 -17.60
N SER A 192 -37.50 -1.84 -16.56
CA SER A 192 -38.21 -3.10 -16.62
C SER A 192 -38.86 -3.38 -15.28
N VAL A 193 -40.10 -3.85 -15.32
CA VAL A 193 -40.77 -4.36 -14.13
C VAL A 193 -40.01 -5.58 -13.60
N PRO A 194 -39.85 -5.74 -12.27
CA PRO A 194 -39.36 -6.98 -11.69
C PRO A 194 -40.18 -8.18 -12.17
N ARG A 195 -39.56 -9.35 -12.28
CA ARG A 195 -40.29 -10.55 -12.68
C ARG A 195 -41.19 -11.00 -11.54
N GLU A 196 -42.49 -11.01 -11.81
CA GLU A 196 -43.50 -11.52 -10.89
C GLU A 196 -43.78 -12.99 -11.16
N PHE A 197 -44.17 -13.70 -10.12
CA PHE A 197 -44.59 -15.09 -10.21
C PHE A 197 -45.90 -15.33 -9.46
N GLU A 198 -46.67 -16.30 -9.92
CA GLU A 198 -47.94 -16.69 -9.31
C GLU A 198 -47.73 -17.09 -7.84
N GLY A 199 -48.44 -16.42 -6.93
CA GLY A 199 -48.33 -16.67 -5.48
C GLY A 199 -46.91 -16.56 -4.91
N GLY A 200 -45.99 -15.85 -5.56
CA GLY A 200 -44.61 -15.66 -5.10
C GLY A 200 -43.79 -16.96 -5.02
N LEU A 201 -44.20 -18.03 -5.72
CA LEU A 201 -43.63 -19.38 -5.58
C LEU A 201 -43.58 -19.89 -4.14
N GLU A 202 -44.52 -19.47 -3.28
CA GLU A 202 -44.49 -19.80 -1.85
C GLU A 202 -44.48 -21.32 -1.61
N ARG A 203 -45.22 -22.09 -2.42
CA ARG A 203 -45.26 -23.56 -2.30
C ARG A 203 -43.93 -24.20 -2.72
N GLU A 204 -43.31 -23.69 -3.77
CA GLU A 204 -42.08 -24.21 -4.35
C GLU A 204 -40.83 -23.82 -3.55
N LEU A 205 -40.86 -22.66 -2.89
CA LEU A 205 -39.73 -22.11 -2.12
C LEU A 205 -39.64 -22.60 -0.68
N GLY A 206 -40.57 -23.44 -0.22
CA GLY A 206 -40.51 -24.05 1.11
C GLY A 206 -41.63 -23.62 2.07
N GLY A 207 -42.69 -23.01 1.55
CA GLY A 207 -43.90 -22.68 2.31
C GLY A 207 -43.87 -21.29 2.97
N PRO A 208 -44.84 -21.00 3.84
CA PRO A 208 -45.09 -19.65 4.37
C PRO A 208 -43.94 -19.02 5.18
N THR A 209 -42.98 -19.82 5.61
CA THR A 209 -41.81 -19.38 6.38
C THR A 209 -40.58 -19.10 5.51
N ALA A 210 -40.63 -19.43 4.22
CA ALA A 210 -39.53 -19.20 3.29
C ALA A 210 -39.61 -17.81 2.64
N VAL A 211 -38.46 -17.28 2.19
CA VAL A 211 -38.42 -16.02 1.44
C VAL A 211 -39.08 -16.25 0.07
N ARG A 212 -40.28 -15.68 -0.09
CA ARG A 212 -41.03 -15.74 -1.35
C ARG A 212 -40.41 -14.89 -2.46
N ALA A 213 -40.65 -15.28 -3.70
CA ALA A 213 -40.41 -14.42 -4.85
C ALA A 213 -41.46 -13.28 -4.92
N ARG A 214 -41.17 -12.26 -5.72
CA ARG A 214 -42.11 -11.18 -6.02
C ARG A 214 -43.40 -11.76 -6.61
N ALA A 215 -44.53 -11.31 -6.08
CA ALA A 215 -45.88 -11.69 -6.52
C ALA A 215 -46.60 -10.47 -7.11
N ALA A 216 -47.63 -10.73 -7.92
CA ALA A 216 -48.45 -9.67 -8.48
C ALA A 216 -49.14 -8.86 -7.37
N GLY A 217 -49.02 -7.53 -7.42
CA GLY A 217 -49.57 -6.61 -6.42
C GLY A 217 -48.59 -6.19 -5.32
N ASP A 218 -47.35 -6.67 -5.35
CA ASP A 218 -46.29 -6.17 -4.47
C ASP A 218 -45.90 -4.72 -4.83
N PRO A 219 -45.61 -3.86 -3.83
CA PRO A 219 -45.15 -2.50 -4.09
C PRO A 219 -43.82 -2.54 -4.85
N LEU A 220 -43.68 -1.65 -5.85
CA LEU A 220 -42.43 -1.48 -6.62
C LEU A 220 -41.30 -0.95 -5.74
#